data_AF-D6RR05-F1
#
_entry.id   AF-D6RR05-F1
#
_cell.length_a   1.000
_cell.length_b   1.000
_cell.length_c   1.000
_cell.angle_alpha   90.00
_cell.angle_beta   90.00
_cell.angle_gamma   90.00
#
_symmetry.space_group_name_H-M   'P 1'
#
loop_
_entity.id
_entity.type
_entity.pdbx_description
1 polymer ?
#
loop_
_entity_poly.entity_id
_entity_poly.type
_entity_poly.pdbx_seq_one_letter_code
_entity_poly.pdbx_strand_id
1 'polypeptide(L)'
;MWLLLGPFDGEQNDLSFTKTKLLKPDSKYLVGRKDAQILVRNKKISSEHGEFVVDSFSVEQAGTPGCRPTLTYNNFKKEWLTIRSSGREPQRNPQGQPIEVHSGDTLQIVNGITVQFGRVLWNPICCYSGAAKAQLPVPPESCASLGVNYTFDPAKDVTHHLISSYAATPTIATSLVGSAQFVTPAWLQEVVRLGTLPLDCDPSSGVPLEVSFALPPVSKYRPSFSPTLPAAQKDYSVWEPNEARLKMFHKFRFLCVGEKPREVPLDVRNLISKGEGSIEVFEVHSGVTKFQKALKRGSVKEGKTLGCSG
;
A
#
# COMPACT_ATOMS: atom_id res chain seq x y z
N MET A 1 5.27 -4.24 -0.73
CA MET A 1 6.75 -4.36 -0.71
C MET A 1 7.22 -4.80 0.67
N TRP A 2 8.13 -5.77 0.76
CA TRP A 2 8.77 -6.15 2.04
C TRP A 2 9.97 -5.26 2.33
N LEU A 3 9.99 -4.68 3.53
CA LEU A 3 11.05 -3.80 4.00
C LEU A 3 11.69 -4.40 5.24
N LEU A 4 13.02 -4.28 5.32
CA LEU A 4 13.79 -4.65 6.48
C LEU A 4 14.45 -3.39 7.06
N LEU A 5 14.23 -3.12 8.35
CA LEU A 5 14.83 -2.00 9.06
C LEU A 5 15.87 -2.49 10.07
N GLY A 6 17.08 -1.98 10.00
CA GLY A 6 18.14 -2.32 10.95
C GLY A 6 19.43 -1.54 10.71
N PRO A 7 20.47 -1.77 11.53
CA PRO A 7 21.76 -1.08 11.42
C PRO A 7 22.61 -1.70 10.30
N PHE A 8 22.12 -1.61 9.06
CA PHE A 8 22.77 -2.21 7.89
C PHE A 8 23.87 -1.33 7.32
N ASP A 9 24.95 -1.95 6.87
CA ASP A 9 26.07 -1.31 6.16
C ASP A 9 26.85 -0.26 6.96
N GLY A 10 26.62 -0.14 8.27
CA GLY A 10 27.27 0.85 9.12
C GLY A 10 28.66 0.47 9.58
N GLU A 11 29.20 1.30 10.48
CA GLU A 11 30.50 1.07 11.09
C GLU A 11 30.51 -0.14 12.03
N GLN A 12 31.72 -0.64 12.33
CA GLN A 12 31.87 -1.85 13.13
C GLN A 12 31.37 -1.64 14.57
N ASN A 13 30.41 -2.46 14.97
CA ASN A 13 29.70 -2.43 16.26
C ASN A 13 28.86 -1.16 16.52
N ASP A 14 28.69 -0.27 15.53
CA ASP A 14 27.71 0.79 15.63
C ASP A 14 26.32 0.25 15.29
N LEU A 15 25.40 0.39 16.24
CA LEU A 15 24.01 -0.06 16.12
C LEU A 15 23.03 1.09 16.40
N SER A 16 23.51 2.33 16.44
CA SER A 16 22.74 3.53 16.79
C SER A 16 21.92 4.07 15.62
N PHE A 17 22.32 3.76 14.39
CA PHE A 17 21.62 4.20 13.18
C PHE A 17 20.70 3.08 12.65
N THR A 18 19.76 3.46 11.79
CA THR A 18 18.87 2.51 11.12
C THR A 18 18.79 2.85 9.64
N LYS A 19 18.84 1.80 8.82
CA LYS A 19 18.69 1.85 7.38
C LYS A 19 17.55 0.91 6.98
N THR A 20 16.78 1.31 5.98
CA THR A 20 15.70 0.50 5.41
C THR A 20 16.17 -0.08 4.09
N LYS A 21 15.95 -1.38 3.87
CA LYS A 21 16.24 -2.07 2.61
C LYS A 21 14.99 -2.75 2.07
N LEU A 22 14.79 -2.73 0.75
CA LEU A 22 13.78 -3.54 0.07
C LEU A 22 14.23 -5.00 -0.02
N LEU A 23 13.31 -5.93 0.25
CA LEU A 23 13.45 -7.34 -0.11
C LEU A 23 12.51 -7.61 -1.28
N LYS A 24 13.08 -7.95 -2.44
CA LYS A 24 12.33 -8.23 -3.66
C LYS A 24 11.78 -9.66 -3.65
N PRO A 25 10.62 -9.89 -4.28
CA PRO A 25 10.13 -11.24 -4.56
C PRO A 25 11.13 -12.09 -5.33
N ASP A 26 10.99 -13.41 -5.20
CA ASP A 26 11.85 -14.41 -5.85
C ASP A 26 13.35 -14.18 -5.59
N SER A 27 13.69 -13.73 -4.37
CA SER A 27 15.06 -13.36 -4.01
C SER A 27 15.44 -13.90 -2.64
N LYS A 28 16.74 -14.14 -2.48
CA LYS A 28 17.35 -14.59 -1.24
C LYS A 28 18.41 -13.60 -0.78
N TYR A 29 18.41 -13.30 0.51
CA TYR A 29 19.24 -12.26 1.10
C TYR A 29 20.01 -12.83 2.29
N LEU A 30 21.30 -13.08 2.10
CA LEU A 30 22.19 -13.55 3.16
C LEU A 30 22.36 -12.44 4.20
N VAL A 31 22.23 -12.82 5.47
CA VAL A 31 22.51 -11.99 6.64
C VAL A 31 23.85 -12.39 7.22
N GLY A 32 24.73 -11.42 7.41
CA GLY A 32 26.11 -11.70 7.81
C GLY A 32 26.88 -10.49 8.30
N ARG A 33 28.02 -10.73 8.95
CA ARG A 33 28.94 -9.66 9.37
C ARG A 33 29.91 -9.18 8.30
N LYS A 34 30.05 -9.93 7.21
CA LYS A 34 30.90 -9.65 6.05
C LYS A 34 30.33 -10.35 4.82
N ASP A 35 30.61 -9.81 3.64
CA ASP A 35 30.33 -10.43 2.33
C ASP A 35 28.87 -10.92 2.16
N ALA A 36 27.90 -10.14 2.66
CA ALA A 36 26.48 -10.49 2.69
C ALA A 36 25.62 -9.31 2.20
N GLN A 37 24.48 -9.59 1.55
CA GLN A 37 23.57 -8.53 1.07
C GLN A 37 22.95 -7.74 2.23
N ILE A 38 22.63 -8.43 3.33
CA ILE A 38 22.17 -7.83 4.59
C ILE A 38 23.35 -7.84 5.57
N LEU A 39 24.22 -6.85 5.38
CA LEU A 39 25.45 -6.70 6.15
C LEU A 39 25.19 -6.01 7.49
N VAL A 40 25.53 -6.67 8.60
CA VAL A 40 25.59 -6.04 9.93
C VAL A 40 26.94 -6.32 10.57
N ARG A 41 27.78 -5.28 10.63
CA ARG A 41 29.18 -5.36 11.08
C ARG A 41 29.29 -5.49 12.60
N ASN A 42 28.83 -6.62 13.14
CA ASN A 42 28.93 -6.92 14.57
C ASN A 42 29.67 -8.24 14.80
N LYS A 43 30.62 -8.28 15.74
CA LYS A 43 31.42 -9.48 16.03
C LYS A 43 30.60 -10.67 16.53
N LYS A 44 29.42 -10.42 17.14
CA LYS A 44 28.52 -11.46 17.61
C LYS A 44 27.66 -12.07 16.49
N ILE A 45 27.67 -11.47 15.29
CA ILE A 45 27.04 -12.03 14.09
C ILE A 45 28.13 -12.82 13.33
N SER A 46 27.79 -13.99 12.80
CA SER A 46 28.71 -14.75 11.96
C SER A 46 28.84 -14.16 10.56
N SER A 47 29.83 -14.62 9.79
CA SER A 47 29.94 -14.29 8.37
C SER A 47 28.68 -14.67 7.61
N GLU A 48 28.15 -15.86 7.88
CA GLU A 48 26.89 -16.36 7.35
C GLU A 48 26.01 -16.70 8.56
N HIS A 49 25.01 -15.87 8.85
CA HIS A 49 24.15 -16.02 10.02
C HIS A 49 22.84 -16.70 9.68
N GLY A 50 22.22 -16.24 8.60
CA GLY A 50 20.96 -16.75 8.12
C GLY A 50 20.60 -16.07 6.82
N GLU A 51 19.39 -16.31 6.35
CA GLU A 51 18.95 -15.85 5.04
C GLU A 51 17.47 -15.48 5.10
N PHE A 52 17.11 -14.33 4.52
CA PHE A 52 15.72 -14.05 4.19
C PHE A 52 15.40 -14.59 2.81
N VAL A 53 14.27 -15.26 2.68
CA VAL A 53 13.75 -15.77 1.42
C VAL A 53 12.37 -15.17 1.19
N VAL A 54 12.22 -14.43 0.09
CA VAL A 54 10.93 -13.88 -0.33
C VAL A 54 10.39 -14.79 -1.43
N ASP A 55 9.18 -15.30 -1.25
CA ASP A 55 8.54 -16.15 -2.27
C ASP A 55 8.34 -15.38 -3.58
N SER A 56 8.19 -16.13 -4.67
CA SER A 56 7.79 -15.58 -5.96
C SER A 56 6.46 -14.83 -5.86
N PHE A 57 6.34 -13.74 -6.61
CA PHE A 57 5.10 -12.96 -6.68
C PHE A 57 4.72 -12.80 -8.16
N SER A 58 3.64 -13.44 -8.59
CA SER A 58 3.22 -13.48 -9.99
C SER A 58 2.49 -12.20 -10.41
N VAL A 59 2.29 -12.04 -11.72
CA VAL A 59 1.52 -10.92 -12.28
C VAL A 59 0.06 -10.95 -11.79
N GLU A 60 -0.54 -12.13 -11.68
CA GLU A 60 -1.91 -12.31 -11.17
C GLU A 60 -2.01 -11.92 -9.69
N GLN A 61 -1.00 -12.28 -8.89
CA GLN A 61 -0.93 -11.89 -7.49
C GLN A 61 -0.72 -10.36 -7.34
N ALA A 62 0.12 -9.76 -8.18
CA ALA A 62 0.30 -8.31 -8.23
C ALA A 62 -1.00 -7.59 -8.64
N GLY A 63 -1.76 -8.15 -9.59
CA GLY A 63 -3.09 -7.68 -9.98
C GLY A 63 -4.19 -7.90 -8.94
N THR A 64 -3.89 -8.54 -7.80
CA THR A 64 -4.83 -8.77 -6.71
C THR A 64 -4.54 -7.81 -5.54
N PRO A 65 -5.32 -6.74 -5.34
CA PRO A 65 -5.10 -5.78 -4.25
C PRO A 65 -5.02 -6.45 -2.88
N GLY A 66 -4.03 -6.04 -2.10
CA GLY A 66 -3.79 -6.57 -0.74
C GLY A 66 -3.04 -7.91 -0.69
N CYS A 67 -2.82 -8.57 -1.84
CA CYS A 67 -1.96 -9.75 -1.89
C CYS A 67 -0.49 -9.39 -1.64
N ARG A 68 0.25 -10.28 -0.96
CA ARG A 68 1.68 -10.12 -0.68
C ARG A 68 2.39 -11.48 -0.77
N PRO A 69 3.66 -11.52 -1.19
CA PRO A 69 4.45 -12.75 -1.13
C PRO A 69 4.79 -13.10 0.32
N THR A 70 5.00 -14.39 0.60
CA THR A 70 5.49 -14.86 1.89
C THR A 70 6.93 -14.41 2.10
N LEU A 71 7.29 -14.12 3.35
CA LEU A 71 8.67 -13.86 3.74
C LEU A 71 9.07 -14.88 4.80
N THR A 72 10.18 -15.57 4.57
CA THR A 72 10.69 -16.62 5.45
C THR A 72 12.11 -16.27 5.88
N TYR A 73 12.48 -16.60 7.11
CA TYR A 73 13.85 -16.50 7.60
C TYR A 73 14.42 -17.87 7.94
N ASN A 74 15.59 -18.15 7.38
CA ASN A 74 16.36 -19.37 7.62
C ASN A 74 17.52 -19.05 8.58
N ASN A 75 17.48 -19.60 9.78
CA ASN A 75 18.60 -19.45 10.72
C ASN A 75 19.64 -20.56 10.46
N PHE A 76 20.88 -20.19 10.14
CA PHE A 76 21.97 -21.15 9.95
C PHE A 76 22.67 -21.49 11.28
N LYS A 77 22.31 -20.82 12.37
CA LYS A 77 22.85 -21.13 13.71
C LYS A 77 22.08 -22.25 14.40
N LYS A 78 22.84 -22.99 15.22
CA LYS A 78 22.31 -23.94 16.20
C LYS A 78 21.64 -23.25 17.39
N GLU A 79 21.87 -21.95 17.59
CA GLU A 79 21.18 -21.20 18.65
C GLU A 79 19.74 -20.84 18.24
N TRP A 80 18.88 -20.69 19.24
CA TRP A 80 17.48 -20.32 19.06
C TRP A 80 17.37 -18.92 18.46
N LEU A 81 16.60 -18.78 17.40
CA LEU A 81 16.10 -17.47 16.95
C LEU A 81 14.92 -17.09 17.83
N THR A 82 14.93 -15.87 18.37
CA THR A 82 13.76 -15.32 19.06
C THR A 82 13.06 -14.33 18.15
N ILE A 83 11.79 -14.57 17.84
CA ILE A 83 10.95 -13.63 17.11
C ILE A 83 10.03 -12.93 18.11
N ARG A 84 9.99 -11.60 18.05
CA ARG A 84 9.08 -10.78 18.85
C ARG A 84 8.07 -10.13 17.92
N SER A 85 6.80 -10.49 18.11
CA SER A 85 5.67 -9.81 17.47
C SER A 85 5.01 -8.86 18.46
N SER A 86 4.48 -7.74 17.98
CA SER A 86 3.77 -6.79 18.84
C SER A 86 2.59 -7.46 19.55
N GLY A 87 2.58 -7.45 20.88
CA GLY A 87 1.50 -7.99 21.70
C GLY A 87 1.46 -9.52 21.82
N ARG A 88 2.55 -10.23 21.47
CA ARG A 88 2.66 -11.68 21.64
C ARG A 88 3.93 -12.04 22.41
N GLU A 89 3.88 -13.18 23.10
CA GLU A 89 5.05 -13.76 23.75
C GLU A 89 6.14 -14.10 22.71
N PRO A 90 7.43 -13.94 23.04
CA PRO A 90 8.51 -14.24 22.12
C PRO A 90 8.48 -15.71 21.68
N GLN A 91 8.44 -15.93 20.37
CA GLN A 91 8.50 -17.27 19.80
C GLN A 91 9.95 -17.69 19.61
N ARG A 92 10.31 -18.86 20.14
CA ARG A 92 11.61 -19.49 19.87
C ARG A 92 11.45 -20.48 18.74
N ASN A 93 12.18 -20.26 17.65
CA ASN A 93 12.16 -21.16 16.50
C ASN A 93 13.15 -22.34 16.72
N PRO A 94 12.73 -23.61 16.54
CA PRO A 94 13.63 -24.74 16.54
C PRO A 94 14.75 -24.61 15.49
N GLN A 95 15.85 -25.33 15.72
CA GLN A 95 17.05 -25.27 14.89
C GLN A 95 16.78 -25.68 13.43
N GLY A 96 17.34 -24.92 12.49
CA GLY A 96 17.40 -25.30 11.08
C GLY A 96 16.08 -25.31 10.32
N GLN A 97 14.95 -24.92 10.95
CA GLN A 97 13.67 -24.81 10.27
C GLN A 97 13.43 -23.38 9.78
N PRO A 98 13.06 -23.20 8.50
CA PRO A 98 12.54 -21.94 7.99
C PRO A 98 11.35 -21.47 8.84
N ILE A 99 11.28 -20.19 9.15
CA ILE A 99 10.13 -19.59 9.85
C ILE A 99 9.57 -18.42 9.06
N GLU A 100 8.25 -18.45 8.85
CA GLU A 100 7.55 -17.32 8.27
C GLU A 100 7.61 -16.11 9.21
N VAL A 101 7.99 -14.97 8.66
CA VAL A 101 8.05 -13.69 9.38
C VAL A 101 6.96 -12.76 8.85
N HIS A 102 6.32 -12.07 9.77
CA HIS A 102 5.18 -11.22 9.47
C HIS A 102 5.56 -9.75 9.59
N SER A 103 4.77 -8.90 8.92
CA SER A 103 4.92 -7.44 9.08
C SER A 103 4.70 -7.05 10.55
N GLY A 104 5.66 -6.31 11.10
CA GLY A 104 5.71 -5.89 12.49
C GLY A 104 6.64 -6.76 13.35
N ASP A 105 7.07 -7.93 12.87
CA ASP A 105 7.98 -8.80 13.60
C ASP A 105 9.37 -8.17 13.72
N THR A 106 10.02 -8.48 14.84
CA THR A 106 11.41 -8.16 15.11
C THR A 106 12.17 -9.46 15.37
N LEU A 107 13.27 -9.65 14.66
CA LEU A 107 14.13 -10.83 14.84
C LEU A 107 15.21 -10.50 15.88
N GLN A 108 15.38 -11.35 16.88
CA GLN A 108 16.49 -11.24 17.82
C GLN A 108 17.45 -12.39 17.53
N ILE A 109 18.43 -12.07 16.70
CA ILE A 109 19.38 -13.05 16.14
C ILE A 109 20.63 -13.23 17.02
N VAL A 110 20.86 -12.34 18.00
CA VAL A 110 22.00 -12.42 18.94
C VAL A 110 21.53 -12.19 20.37
N ASN A 111 21.90 -13.10 21.28
CA ASN A 111 21.64 -12.97 22.71
C ASN A 111 22.43 -11.80 23.33
N GLY A 112 21.76 -11.01 24.18
CA GLY A 112 22.37 -9.89 24.92
C GLY A 112 22.78 -8.68 24.09
N ILE A 113 22.40 -8.62 22.81
CA ILE A 113 22.28 -7.35 22.11
C ILE A 113 20.80 -6.97 22.14
N THR A 114 20.43 -5.94 22.90
CA THR A 114 19.11 -5.30 22.83
C THR A 114 18.97 -4.46 21.56
N VAL A 115 19.58 -4.90 20.47
CA VAL A 115 19.38 -4.31 19.16
C VAL A 115 18.36 -5.21 18.52
N GLN A 116 17.13 -4.71 18.55
CA GLN A 116 16.02 -5.20 17.76
C GLN A 116 16.51 -5.30 16.32
N PHE A 117 16.90 -6.50 15.91
CA PHE A 117 17.46 -6.71 14.59
C PHE A 117 16.29 -6.84 13.63
N GLY A 118 16.28 -6.03 12.56
CA GLY A 118 15.36 -6.26 11.46
C GLY A 118 13.90 -6.14 11.87
N ARG A 119 13.39 -4.93 12.09
CA ARG A 119 11.92 -4.77 12.06
C ARG A 119 11.49 -5.05 10.63
N VAL A 120 10.75 -6.14 10.45
CA VAL A 120 10.18 -6.53 9.17
C VAL A 120 8.90 -5.72 8.99
N LEU A 121 8.74 -5.03 7.86
CA LEU A 121 7.54 -4.26 7.55
C LEU A 121 7.02 -4.60 6.16
N TRP A 122 5.71 -4.81 6.06
CA TRP A 122 5.04 -4.75 4.77
C TRP A 122 4.62 -3.31 4.52
N ASN A 123 5.18 -2.70 3.48
CA ASN A 123 4.74 -1.40 2.99
C ASN A 123 3.73 -1.62 1.84
N PRO A 124 2.43 -1.40 2.07
CA PRO A 124 1.40 -1.65 1.06
C PRO A 124 1.47 -0.58 -0.03
N ILE A 125 1.73 -1.00 -1.26
CA ILE A 125 1.67 -0.14 -2.44
C ILE A 125 0.72 -0.80 -3.42
N CYS A 126 -0.43 -0.18 -3.65
CA CYS A 126 -1.39 -0.61 -4.66
C CYS A 126 -1.72 0.58 -5.57
N CYS A 127 -1.30 0.48 -6.82
CA CYS A 127 -1.48 1.51 -7.82
C CYS A 127 -2.78 1.27 -8.60
N TYR A 128 -3.69 2.24 -8.54
CA TYR A 128 -4.90 2.25 -9.34
C TYR A 128 -4.68 3.05 -10.63
N SER A 129 -4.86 2.40 -11.77
CA SER A 129 -4.90 3.04 -13.09
C SER A 129 -6.30 2.86 -13.65
N GLY A 130 -7.10 3.92 -13.73
CA GLY A 130 -8.53 3.80 -14.03
C GLY A 130 -8.87 2.98 -15.29
N ALA A 131 -9.97 2.22 -15.21
CA ALA A 131 -10.46 1.30 -16.25
C ALA A 131 -10.58 1.91 -17.65
N ALA A 132 -10.83 3.22 -17.77
CA ALA A 132 -10.94 3.90 -19.06
C ALA A 132 -9.67 3.81 -19.93
N LYS A 133 -8.49 3.61 -19.31
CA LYS A 133 -7.23 3.34 -20.02
C LYS A 133 -6.77 1.89 -19.89
N ALA A 134 -7.18 1.18 -18.83
CA ALA A 134 -6.84 -0.23 -18.53
C ALA A 134 -5.37 -0.60 -18.81
N GLN A 135 -4.45 0.35 -18.59
CA GLN A 135 -3.05 0.19 -18.92
C GLN A 135 -2.18 0.77 -17.81
N LEU A 136 -1.11 0.06 -17.48
CA LEU A 136 -0.07 0.53 -16.58
C LEU A 136 1.00 1.31 -17.35
N PRO A 137 1.65 2.30 -16.73
CA PRO A 137 2.78 3.01 -17.33
C PRO A 137 4.08 2.18 -17.35
N VAL A 138 4.04 0.95 -16.86
CA VAL A 138 5.14 -0.02 -16.73
C VAL A 138 4.61 -1.44 -17.02
N PRO A 139 5.47 -2.39 -17.40
CA PRO A 139 5.08 -3.79 -17.51
C PRO A 139 4.58 -4.35 -16.16
N PRO A 140 3.49 -5.15 -16.13
CA PRO A 140 2.99 -5.77 -14.90
C PRO A 140 4.04 -6.60 -14.14
N GLU A 141 4.94 -7.24 -14.86
CA GLU A 141 6.06 -8.03 -14.32
C GLU A 141 6.98 -7.17 -13.45
N SER A 142 7.17 -5.89 -13.80
CA SER A 142 7.97 -4.96 -13.01
C SER A 142 7.31 -4.59 -11.67
N CYS A 143 5.98 -4.56 -11.62
CA CYS A 143 5.26 -4.40 -10.35
C CYS A 143 5.40 -5.67 -9.50
N ALA A 144 5.24 -6.84 -10.14
CA ALA A 144 5.36 -8.14 -9.50
C ALA A 144 6.76 -8.35 -8.90
N SER A 145 7.83 -8.03 -9.63
CA SER A 145 9.23 -8.14 -9.18
C SER A 145 9.62 -7.21 -8.02
N LEU A 146 8.75 -6.27 -7.63
CA LEU A 146 8.96 -5.37 -6.50
C LEU A 146 7.95 -5.61 -5.36
N GLY A 147 6.96 -6.48 -5.55
CA GLY A 147 5.86 -6.64 -4.60
C GLY A 147 4.97 -5.40 -4.52
N VAL A 148 4.73 -4.75 -5.67
CA VAL A 148 3.76 -3.67 -5.86
C VAL A 148 2.48 -4.27 -6.44
N ASN A 149 1.35 -4.01 -5.78
CA ASN A 149 0.06 -4.36 -6.34
C ASN A 149 -0.40 -3.30 -7.35
N TYR A 150 -1.27 -3.70 -8.27
CA TYR A 150 -1.99 -2.78 -9.14
C TYR A 150 -3.43 -3.24 -9.34
N THR A 151 -4.28 -2.33 -9.79
CA THR A 151 -5.67 -2.63 -10.17
C THR A 151 -6.16 -1.65 -11.22
N PHE A 152 -7.08 -2.11 -12.06
CA PHE A 152 -7.82 -1.28 -13.00
C PHE A 152 -9.23 -0.94 -12.52
N ASP A 153 -9.66 -1.57 -11.42
CA ASP A 153 -10.91 -1.33 -10.74
C ASP A 153 -10.69 -0.69 -9.36
N PRO A 154 -11.65 0.10 -8.84
CA PRO A 154 -11.58 0.61 -7.49
C PRO A 154 -11.48 -0.53 -6.46
N ALA A 155 -10.49 -0.45 -5.57
CA ALA A 155 -10.30 -1.44 -4.50
C ALA A 155 -10.08 -0.77 -3.14
N LYS A 156 -10.27 -1.55 -2.07
CA LYS A 156 -10.10 -1.05 -0.70
C LYS A 156 -8.63 -0.70 -0.40
N ASP A 157 -7.69 -1.49 -0.93
CA ASP A 157 -6.26 -1.44 -0.62
C ASP A 157 -5.47 -0.46 -1.51
N VAL A 158 -6.13 0.29 -2.41
CA VAL A 158 -5.51 1.31 -3.26
C VAL A 158 -4.83 2.37 -2.39
N THR A 159 -3.54 2.57 -2.58
CA THR A 159 -2.76 3.60 -1.88
C THR A 159 -2.36 4.76 -2.78
N HIS A 160 -2.24 4.52 -4.10
CA HIS A 160 -1.88 5.52 -5.09
C HIS A 160 -2.85 5.44 -6.28
N HIS A 161 -3.41 6.57 -6.71
CA HIS A 161 -4.19 6.68 -7.93
C HIS A 161 -3.38 7.44 -8.97
N LEU A 162 -3.09 6.77 -10.09
CA LEU A 162 -2.32 7.30 -11.21
C LEU A 162 -3.22 8.16 -12.10
N ILE A 163 -3.09 9.48 -12.01
CA ILE A 163 -3.88 10.44 -12.79
C ILE A 163 -3.00 11.51 -13.45
N SER A 164 -3.45 12.04 -14.59
CA SER A 164 -2.75 13.15 -15.27
C SER A 164 -3.15 14.53 -14.74
N SER A 165 -4.39 14.65 -14.27
CA SER A 165 -4.92 15.89 -13.69
C SER A 165 -5.98 15.62 -12.62
N TYR A 166 -6.03 16.45 -11.59
CA TYR A 166 -7.13 16.51 -10.64
C TYR A 166 -8.41 16.98 -11.31
N ALA A 167 -9.48 16.18 -11.20
CA ALA A 167 -10.79 16.49 -11.72
C ALA A 167 -11.88 15.99 -10.75
N ALA A 168 -13.03 16.66 -10.74
CA ALA A 168 -14.18 16.28 -9.90
C ALA A 168 -14.99 15.16 -10.56
N THR A 169 -14.43 13.95 -10.61
CA THR A 169 -15.10 12.75 -11.12
C THR A 169 -15.41 11.78 -9.97
N PRO A 170 -16.46 10.92 -10.09
CA PRO A 170 -16.75 9.93 -9.06
C PRO A 170 -15.57 9.01 -8.75
N THR A 171 -14.83 8.58 -9.77
CA THR A 171 -13.64 7.73 -9.64
C THR A 171 -12.52 8.38 -8.82
N ILE A 172 -12.22 9.66 -9.09
CA ILE A 172 -11.22 10.41 -8.31
C ILE A 172 -11.74 10.63 -6.88
N ALA A 173 -13.02 10.95 -6.73
CA ALA A 173 -13.65 11.08 -5.42
C ALA A 173 -13.57 9.76 -4.62
N THR A 174 -13.73 8.59 -5.26
CA THR A 174 -13.60 7.29 -4.60
C THR A 174 -12.20 7.12 -4.01
N SER A 175 -11.16 7.47 -4.74
CA SER A 175 -9.79 7.45 -4.25
C SER A 175 -9.55 8.46 -3.12
N LEU A 176 -10.14 9.67 -3.23
CA LEU A 176 -10.03 10.72 -2.22
C LEU A 176 -10.68 10.31 -0.89
N VAL A 177 -11.87 9.72 -0.94
CA VAL A 177 -12.59 9.15 0.22
C VAL A 177 -11.80 7.99 0.82
N GLY A 178 -11.11 7.21 -0.03
CA GLY A 178 -10.21 6.15 0.38
C GLY A 178 -8.87 6.60 0.94
N SER A 179 -8.61 7.91 1.05
CA SER A 179 -7.33 8.46 1.50
C SER A 179 -6.13 8.03 0.64
N ALA A 180 -6.35 7.80 -0.67
CA ALA A 180 -5.27 7.48 -1.60
C ALA A 180 -4.47 8.73 -2.00
N GLN A 181 -3.18 8.54 -2.23
CA GLN A 181 -2.30 9.56 -2.81
C GLN A 181 -2.59 9.71 -4.31
N PHE A 182 -2.55 10.94 -4.82
CA PHE A 182 -2.66 11.20 -6.25
C PHE A 182 -1.30 11.52 -6.84
N VAL A 183 -0.89 10.74 -7.83
CA VAL A 183 0.40 10.88 -8.51
C VAL A 183 0.21 10.74 -10.01
N THR A 184 1.12 11.33 -10.78
CA THR A 184 1.23 11.07 -12.22
C THR A 184 1.75 9.65 -12.47
N PRO A 185 1.46 9.05 -13.65
CA PRO A 185 1.98 7.73 -14.01
C PRO A 185 3.52 7.63 -13.97
N ALA A 186 4.22 8.75 -14.16
CA ALA A 186 5.68 8.85 -14.06
C ALA A 186 6.22 8.48 -12.67
N TRP A 187 5.42 8.61 -11.61
CA TRP A 187 5.81 8.17 -10.27
C TRP A 187 6.06 6.66 -10.21
N LEU A 188 5.15 5.86 -10.78
CA LEU A 188 5.31 4.40 -10.79
C LEU A 188 6.48 3.98 -11.68
N GLN A 189 6.70 4.68 -12.80
CA GLN A 189 7.87 4.48 -13.65
C GLN A 189 9.16 4.71 -12.86
N GLU A 190 9.22 5.75 -12.05
CA GLU A 190 10.39 6.03 -11.21
C GLU A 190 10.57 5.01 -10.09
N VAL A 191 9.48 4.55 -9.46
CA VAL A 191 9.53 3.44 -8.48
C VAL A 191 10.13 2.19 -9.11
N VAL A 192 9.67 1.83 -10.31
CA VAL A 192 10.19 0.68 -11.06
C VAL A 192 11.66 0.89 -11.45
N ARG A 193 12.02 2.09 -11.92
CA ARG A 193 13.40 2.42 -12.27
C ARG A 193 14.33 2.26 -11.07
N LEU A 194 14.01 2.87 -9.93
CA LEU A 194 14.80 2.75 -8.69
C LEU A 194 14.83 1.32 -8.15
N GLY A 195 13.75 0.57 -8.36
CA GLY A 195 13.65 -0.84 -8.01
C GLY A 195 14.47 -1.75 -8.94
N THR A 196 14.87 -1.31 -10.12
CA THR A 196 15.60 -2.13 -11.11
C THR A 196 17.03 -1.65 -11.35
N LEU A 197 17.47 -0.60 -10.67
CA LEU A 197 18.86 -0.14 -10.73
C LEU A 197 19.83 -1.26 -10.28
N PRO A 198 20.97 -1.44 -10.98
CA PRO A 198 22.06 -2.28 -10.52
C PRO A 198 22.57 -1.84 -9.15
N LEU A 199 23.01 -2.79 -8.31
CA LEU A 199 23.50 -2.50 -6.96
C LEU A 199 24.79 -1.66 -6.94
N ASP A 200 25.55 -1.69 -8.04
CA ASP A 200 26.81 -0.99 -8.28
C ASP A 200 26.66 0.25 -9.19
N CYS A 201 25.43 0.75 -9.38
CA CYS A 201 25.20 1.90 -10.24
C CYS A 201 25.83 3.19 -9.67
N ASP A 202 26.19 4.11 -10.56
CA ASP A 202 26.69 5.44 -10.18
C ASP A 202 25.65 6.18 -9.31
N PRO A 203 26.03 6.77 -8.16
CA PRO A 203 25.11 7.49 -7.28
C PRO A 203 24.33 8.62 -7.95
N SER A 204 24.85 9.22 -9.02
CA SER A 204 24.16 10.24 -9.82
C SER A 204 22.91 9.71 -10.55
N SER A 205 22.85 8.39 -10.79
CA SER A 205 21.70 7.71 -11.38
C SER A 205 20.59 7.41 -10.35
N GLY A 206 20.86 7.65 -9.07
CA GLY A 206 19.97 7.31 -7.95
C GLY A 206 20.53 6.17 -7.09
N VAL A 207 19.81 5.84 -6.02
CA VAL A 207 20.18 4.75 -5.10
C VAL A 207 19.18 3.60 -5.24
N PRO A 208 19.63 2.35 -5.49
CA PRO A 208 18.73 1.20 -5.58
C PRO A 208 17.93 0.99 -4.29
N LEU A 209 16.66 0.61 -4.42
CA LEU A 209 15.77 0.42 -3.26
C LEU A 209 16.23 -0.70 -2.30
N GLU A 210 16.99 -1.68 -2.80
CA GLU A 210 17.61 -2.75 -1.99
C GLU A 210 18.80 -2.25 -1.16
N VAL A 211 19.47 -1.18 -1.62
CA VAL A 211 20.59 -0.56 -0.90
C VAL A 211 20.04 0.37 0.16
N SER A 212 19.18 1.31 -0.22
CA SER A 212 18.54 2.27 0.68
C SER A 212 17.14 2.57 0.17
N PHE A 213 16.13 2.11 0.90
CA PHE A 213 14.75 2.28 0.51
C PHE A 213 14.30 3.74 0.69
N ALA A 214 14.11 4.42 -0.43
CA ALA A 214 13.47 5.73 -0.49
C ALA A 214 12.62 5.79 -1.76
N LEU A 215 11.30 5.87 -1.59
CA LEU A 215 10.39 6.07 -2.72
C LEU A 215 10.51 7.49 -3.27
N PRO A 216 10.23 7.71 -4.57
CA PRO A 216 10.19 9.04 -5.14
C PRO A 216 9.14 9.89 -4.41
N PRO A 217 9.48 11.14 -4.04
CA PRO A 217 8.57 11.98 -3.27
C PRO A 217 7.34 12.34 -4.10
N VAL A 218 6.15 12.07 -3.56
CA VAL A 218 4.85 12.31 -4.21
C VAL A 218 4.71 13.77 -4.68
N SER A 219 5.25 14.73 -3.92
CA SER A 219 5.21 16.16 -4.26
C SER A 219 5.85 16.51 -5.61
N LYS A 220 6.86 15.75 -6.07
CA LYS A 220 7.49 15.95 -7.40
C LYS A 220 6.64 15.40 -8.55
N TYR A 221 5.69 14.51 -8.25
CA TYR A 221 4.88 13.82 -9.25
C TYR A 221 3.41 14.20 -9.15
N ARG A 222 3.11 15.38 -8.61
CA ARG A 222 1.73 15.88 -8.49
C ARG A 222 1.08 16.08 -9.87
N PRO A 223 -0.15 15.60 -10.06
CA PRO A 223 -0.96 15.93 -11.22
C PRO A 223 -1.21 17.44 -11.35
N SER A 224 -1.53 17.87 -12.56
CA SER A 224 -2.00 19.24 -12.82
C SER A 224 -3.47 19.41 -12.38
N PHE A 225 -3.95 20.64 -12.17
CA PHE A 225 -5.39 20.85 -11.97
C PHE A 225 -6.11 20.91 -13.31
N SER A 226 -7.24 20.22 -13.44
CA SER A 226 -8.12 20.37 -14.60
C SER A 226 -8.57 21.83 -14.74
N PRO A 227 -8.67 22.38 -15.96
CA PRO A 227 -9.20 23.72 -16.17
C PRO A 227 -10.65 23.86 -15.70
N THR A 228 -11.43 22.77 -15.75
CA THR A 228 -12.85 22.72 -15.33
C THR A 228 -13.04 22.69 -13.82
N LEU A 229 -11.96 22.57 -13.04
CA LEU A 229 -12.05 22.51 -11.60
C LEU A 229 -12.34 23.91 -11.02
N PRO A 230 -13.29 24.06 -10.08
CA PRO A 230 -13.52 25.31 -9.37
C PRO A 230 -12.24 25.84 -8.70
N ALA A 231 -12.05 27.17 -8.67
CA ALA A 231 -10.83 27.79 -8.12
C ALA A 231 -10.55 27.38 -6.66
N ALA A 232 -11.60 27.27 -5.83
CA ALA A 232 -11.49 26.82 -4.44
C ALA A 232 -10.99 25.37 -4.27
N GLN A 233 -11.06 24.57 -5.34
CA GLN A 233 -10.56 23.19 -5.36
C GLN A 233 -9.18 23.08 -6.03
N LYS A 234 -8.60 24.17 -6.56
CA LYS A 234 -7.23 24.22 -7.11
C LYS A 234 -6.19 24.45 -6.02
N ASP A 235 -6.31 23.73 -4.91
CA ASP A 235 -5.35 23.71 -3.82
C ASP A 235 -4.99 22.25 -3.54
N TYR A 236 -3.70 21.94 -3.55
CA TYR A 236 -3.21 20.59 -3.29
C TYR A 236 -3.62 20.07 -1.92
N SER A 237 -3.74 20.94 -0.91
CA SER A 237 -4.14 20.55 0.45
C SER A 237 -5.51 19.86 0.48
N VAL A 238 -6.40 20.24 -0.44
CA VAL A 238 -7.74 19.65 -0.59
C VAL A 238 -7.66 18.20 -1.08
N TRP A 239 -6.62 17.84 -1.83
CA TRP A 239 -6.46 16.52 -2.46
C TRP A 239 -5.52 15.58 -1.72
N GLU A 240 -4.77 16.06 -0.72
CA GLU A 240 -3.92 15.22 0.12
C GLU A 240 -4.76 14.18 0.89
N PRO A 241 -4.22 12.99 1.17
CA PRO A 241 -4.87 12.00 2.02
C PRO A 241 -5.32 12.58 3.36
N ASN A 242 -6.52 12.19 3.78
CA ASN A 242 -7.13 12.67 5.00
C ASN A 242 -7.98 11.55 5.59
N GLU A 243 -7.54 11.03 6.73
CA GLU A 243 -8.23 9.94 7.43
C GLU A 243 -9.64 10.33 7.89
N ALA A 244 -9.94 11.62 8.08
CA ALA A 244 -11.29 12.08 8.40
C ALA A 244 -12.30 11.82 7.26
N ARG A 245 -11.84 11.52 6.05
CA ARG A 245 -12.69 11.11 4.93
C ARG A 245 -13.04 9.63 4.95
N LEU A 246 -12.25 8.81 5.67
CA LEU A 246 -12.55 7.40 5.80
C LEU A 246 -13.93 7.25 6.44
N LYS A 247 -14.78 6.46 5.81
CA LYS A 247 -16.15 6.22 6.29
C LYS A 247 -17.00 7.49 6.37
N MET A 248 -16.67 8.56 5.63
CA MET A 248 -17.41 9.83 5.73
C MET A 248 -18.91 9.70 5.42
N PHE A 249 -19.30 8.64 4.69
CA PHE A 249 -20.68 8.35 4.33
C PHE A 249 -21.35 7.31 5.24
N HIS A 250 -20.71 6.79 6.28
CA HIS A 250 -21.26 5.68 7.08
C HIS A 250 -22.63 5.95 7.69
N LYS A 251 -22.89 7.21 8.07
CA LYS A 251 -24.17 7.69 8.59
C LYS A 251 -25.10 8.23 7.51
N PHE A 252 -24.78 8.08 6.23
CA PHE A 252 -25.58 8.63 5.15
C PHE A 252 -26.23 7.52 4.33
N ARG A 253 -27.48 7.78 3.95
CA ARG A 253 -28.23 7.00 2.96
C ARG A 253 -28.48 7.89 1.75
N PHE A 254 -28.02 7.44 0.59
CA PHE A 254 -28.14 8.12 -0.68
C PHE A 254 -29.35 7.61 -1.44
N LEU A 255 -30.31 8.49 -1.70
CA LEU A 255 -31.47 8.18 -2.52
C LEU A 255 -31.20 8.58 -3.96
N CYS A 256 -31.00 7.60 -4.84
CA CYS A 256 -30.78 7.83 -6.26
C CYS A 256 -32.11 7.77 -7.00
N VAL A 257 -32.54 8.89 -7.58
CA VAL A 257 -33.84 9.01 -8.26
C VAL A 257 -33.65 8.94 -9.77
N GLY A 258 -34.40 8.07 -10.45
CA GLY A 258 -34.28 7.88 -11.89
C GLY A 258 -35.63 7.70 -12.59
N GLU A 259 -35.75 8.23 -13.80
CA GLU A 259 -36.97 8.13 -14.62
C GLU A 259 -37.22 6.70 -15.14
N LYS A 260 -36.18 5.89 -15.34
CA LYS A 260 -36.30 4.48 -15.74
C LYS A 260 -35.68 3.61 -14.65
N PRO A 261 -35.84 2.27 -14.65
CA PRO A 261 -34.99 1.35 -13.90
C PRO A 261 -33.55 1.37 -14.45
N ARG A 262 -32.94 2.55 -14.50
CA ARG A 262 -31.53 2.74 -14.77
C ARG A 262 -30.79 2.46 -13.48
N GLU A 263 -29.87 1.51 -13.56
CA GLU A 263 -28.96 1.25 -12.47
C GLU A 263 -28.12 2.50 -12.19
N VAL A 264 -27.90 2.77 -10.90
CA VAL A 264 -26.96 3.81 -10.46
C VAL A 264 -25.60 3.52 -11.10
N PRO A 265 -24.95 4.51 -11.75
CA PRO A 265 -23.65 4.30 -12.37
C PRO A 265 -22.66 3.65 -11.40
N LEU A 266 -21.91 2.66 -11.90
CA LEU A 266 -21.03 1.84 -11.06
C LEU A 266 -20.02 2.70 -10.26
N ASP A 267 -19.47 3.75 -10.86
CA ASP A 267 -18.51 4.64 -10.18
C ASP A 267 -19.14 5.40 -9.00
N VAL A 268 -20.41 5.80 -9.12
CA VAL A 268 -21.14 6.45 -8.03
C VAL A 268 -21.43 5.44 -6.93
N ARG A 269 -21.80 4.20 -7.29
CA ARG A 269 -21.96 3.12 -6.33
C ARG A 269 -20.66 2.82 -5.57
N ASN A 270 -19.54 2.76 -6.29
CA ASN A 270 -18.22 2.53 -5.71
C ASN A 270 -17.81 3.66 -4.77
N LEU A 271 -18.04 4.92 -5.15
CA LEU A 271 -17.82 6.09 -4.28
C LEU A 271 -18.60 5.99 -2.97
N ILE A 272 -19.91 5.76 -3.04
CA ILE A 272 -20.77 5.70 -1.84
C ILE A 272 -20.34 4.52 -0.97
N SER A 273 -20.11 3.35 -1.57
CA SER A 273 -19.66 2.15 -0.86
C SER A 273 -18.30 2.33 -0.19
N LYS A 274 -17.33 2.97 -0.86
CA LYS A 274 -16.00 3.27 -0.28
C LYS A 274 -16.09 4.20 0.93
N GLY A 275 -17.06 5.11 0.95
CA GLY A 275 -17.38 5.92 2.12
C GLY A 275 -18.25 5.23 3.18
N GLU A 276 -18.58 3.94 3.02
CA GLU A 276 -19.49 3.14 3.85
C GLU A 276 -20.96 3.62 3.86
N GLY A 277 -21.38 4.40 2.86
CA GLY A 277 -22.76 4.83 2.70
C GLY A 277 -23.68 3.72 2.18
N SER A 278 -25.00 3.88 2.40
CA SER A 278 -26.02 3.01 1.81
C SER A 278 -26.69 3.69 0.61
N ILE A 279 -27.10 2.89 -0.37
CA ILE A 279 -27.78 3.37 -1.59
C ILE A 279 -29.18 2.77 -1.63
N GLU A 280 -30.16 3.63 -1.91
CA GLU A 280 -31.51 3.24 -2.27
C GLU A 280 -31.85 3.83 -3.63
N VAL A 281 -32.38 3.02 -4.53
CA VAL A 281 -32.80 3.46 -5.86
C VAL A 281 -34.31 3.65 -5.86
N PHE A 282 -34.76 4.81 -6.33
CA PHE A 282 -36.17 5.14 -6.44
C PHE A 282 -36.56 5.44 -7.89
N GLU A 283 -37.55 4.73 -8.39
CA GLU A 283 -38.11 4.96 -9.72
C GLU A 283 -39.18 6.05 -9.67
N VAL A 284 -39.03 7.11 -10.46
CA VAL A 284 -39.94 8.26 -10.46
C VAL A 284 -41.40 7.84 -10.74
N HIS A 285 -41.60 6.84 -11.61
CA HIS A 285 -42.92 6.27 -11.93
C HIS A 285 -43.63 5.61 -10.74
N SER A 286 -42.92 5.34 -9.64
CA SER A 286 -43.52 4.80 -8.41
C SER A 286 -44.42 5.81 -7.68
N GLY A 287 -44.40 7.08 -8.08
CA GLY A 287 -45.32 8.11 -7.62
C GLY A 287 -44.96 8.75 -6.27
N VAL A 288 -45.50 9.95 -6.04
CA VAL A 288 -45.15 10.85 -4.92
C VAL A 288 -45.36 10.22 -3.55
N THR A 289 -46.42 9.42 -3.37
CA THR A 289 -46.71 8.76 -2.08
C THR A 289 -45.64 7.74 -1.70
N LYS A 290 -45.11 6.97 -2.65
CA LYS A 290 -44.01 6.04 -2.39
C LYS A 290 -42.71 6.80 -2.14
N PHE A 291 -42.47 7.90 -2.84
CA PHE A 291 -41.31 8.76 -2.62
C PHE A 291 -41.31 9.35 -1.19
N GLN A 292 -42.43 9.92 -0.75
CA GLN A 292 -42.58 10.43 0.62
C GLN A 292 -42.38 9.33 1.68
N LYS A 293 -42.83 8.10 1.42
CA LYS A 293 -42.56 6.96 2.31
C LYS A 293 -41.07 6.59 2.34
N ALA A 294 -40.38 6.58 1.19
CA ALA A 294 -38.94 6.33 1.11
C ALA A 294 -38.13 7.40 1.87
N LEU A 295 -38.54 8.67 1.80
CA LEU A 295 -37.96 9.75 2.59
C LEU A 295 -38.19 9.56 4.09
N LYS A 296 -39.43 9.27 4.51
CA LYS A 296 -39.79 9.05 5.93
C LYS A 296 -39.12 7.81 6.56
N ARG A 297 -38.84 6.77 5.78
CA ARG A 297 -38.12 5.57 6.29
C ARG A 297 -36.70 5.91 6.73
N GLY A 298 -36.00 6.78 6.00
CA GLY A 298 -34.64 7.19 6.33
C GLY A 298 -34.55 7.95 7.65
N SER A 299 -35.55 8.77 7.96
CA SER A 299 -35.57 9.59 9.18
C SER A 299 -36.00 8.85 10.44
N VAL A 300 -36.62 7.66 10.33
CA VAL A 300 -37.28 7.01 11.48
C VAL A 300 -36.68 5.64 11.88
N LYS A 301 -35.88 4.97 11.03
CA LYS A 301 -35.45 3.59 11.33
C LYS A 301 -33.96 3.26 11.26
N GLU A 302 -33.08 4.12 10.73
CA GLU A 302 -31.68 3.71 10.48
C GLU A 302 -30.62 4.59 11.14
N GLY A 303 -30.99 5.65 11.85
CA GLY A 303 -30.02 6.57 12.47
C GLY A 303 -29.09 7.25 11.45
N LYS A 304 -29.47 7.25 10.16
CA LYS A 304 -28.69 7.78 9.04
C LYS A 304 -29.34 9.04 8.46
N THR A 305 -28.54 10.05 8.16
CA THR A 305 -28.96 11.29 7.48
C THR A 305 -29.15 11.03 5.99
N LEU A 306 -30.21 11.58 5.40
CA LEU A 306 -30.46 11.50 3.96
C LEU A 306 -29.49 12.41 3.20
N GLY A 307 -28.68 11.83 2.31
CA GLY A 307 -27.92 12.55 1.30
C GLY A 307 -28.70 12.51 -0.02
N CYS A 308 -29.07 13.68 -0.55
CA CYS A 308 -29.68 13.77 -1.88
C CYS A 308 -28.61 14.14 -2.90
N SER A 309 -28.45 13.32 -3.96
CA SER A 309 -27.74 13.70 -5.18
C SER A 309 -28.78 13.84 -6.30
N GLY A 310 -28.93 15.05 -6.83
CA GLY A 310 -29.72 15.33 -8.03
C GLY A 310 -28.86 15.28 -9.29
#